data_AF-A0A3D8I250-F1
#
_entry.id   AF-A0A3D8I250-F1
#
_cell.length_a   1.000
_cell.length_b   1.000
_cell.length_c   1.000
_cell.angle_alpha   90.00
_cell.angle_beta   90.00
_cell.angle_gamma   90.00
#
_symmetry.space_group_name_H-M   'P 1'
#
loop_
_entity.id
_entity.type
_entity.pdbx_description
1 polymer ?
#
loop_
_entity_poly.entity_id
_entity_poly.type
_entity_poly.pdbx_seq_one_letter_code
_entity_poly.pdbx_strand_id
1 'polypeptide(L)'
;MLNGKEIESIKLDEIDTSKITDMSFLFANVSDDFCKGAMNASESERENVKKAGLNVDSMIYSCKNPVKRKDFSGIESWDVSNVRDMQSMFEGAESFNQPLNSWNVSNVRDMWSMFEGAESFNQPLDKWNVSNVKYMISMFNEAKSFNQPLNSWNVSKVENMWSMFNRAESFNQPLDKWNVSKVKDMSYMFAFASSFNQPLDSWNVSNVESMEWMFYQASSFNQSLDSWNVSNVKNMEWMFNGAKSFNQPLDSWNVSNVENMDDIFKDSPLRDNPPKWWEKRLEEMSK
;
A
#
# COMPACT_ATOMS: atom_id res chain seq x y z
N MET A 1 -10.19 12.61 32.98
CA MET A 1 -10.56 11.22 32.67
C MET A 1 -11.65 11.27 31.60
N LEU A 2 -11.29 11.11 30.33
CA LEU A 2 -12.25 10.91 29.24
C LEU A 2 -12.01 9.49 28.72
N ASN A 3 -12.50 8.51 29.46
CA ASN A 3 -12.57 7.14 28.98
C ASN A 3 -13.62 7.08 27.87
N GLY A 4 -13.22 6.71 26.65
CA GLY A 4 -14.07 6.12 25.61
C GLY A 4 -15.44 6.77 25.37
N LYS A 5 -15.50 8.07 25.09
CA LYS A 5 -16.72 8.65 24.51
C LYS A 5 -16.72 8.38 23.00
N GLU A 6 -17.74 7.68 22.50
CA GLU A 6 -18.12 7.77 21.08
C GLU A 6 -18.26 9.27 20.74
N ILE A 7 -17.38 9.80 19.89
CA ILE A 7 -17.37 11.21 19.49
C ILE A 7 -18.36 11.43 18.32
N GLU A 8 -19.46 10.68 18.30
CA GLU A 8 -20.54 10.85 17.32
C GLU A 8 -21.21 12.23 17.45
N SER A 9 -20.97 12.97 18.54
CA SER A 9 -21.58 14.27 18.78
C SER A 9 -20.96 15.45 18.02
N ILE A 10 -19.75 15.32 17.47
CA ILE A 10 -19.12 16.42 16.73
C ILE A 10 -19.54 16.31 15.28
N LYS A 11 -20.27 17.29 14.76
CA LYS A 11 -20.59 17.31 13.33
C LYS A 11 -19.36 17.74 12.51
N LEU A 12 -19.04 16.97 11.46
CA LEU A 12 -17.81 17.22 10.70
C LEU A 12 -17.94 18.40 9.73
N ASP A 13 -19.15 18.70 9.25
CA ASP A 13 -19.45 19.83 8.36
C ASP A 13 -19.31 21.21 9.04
N GLU A 14 -19.27 21.25 10.38
CA GLU A 14 -19.09 22.48 11.16
C GLU A 14 -17.60 22.79 11.47
N ILE A 15 -16.66 21.91 11.06
CA ILE A 15 -15.23 22.06 11.36
C ILE A 15 -14.50 22.79 10.24
N ASP A 16 -13.89 23.94 10.55
CA ASP A 16 -12.98 24.64 9.64
C ASP A 16 -11.62 23.92 9.56
N THR A 17 -11.40 23.22 8.46
CA THR A 17 -10.14 22.51 8.16
C THR A 17 -9.18 23.32 7.28
N SER A 18 -9.54 24.53 6.86
CA SER A 18 -8.80 25.32 5.86
C SER A 18 -7.35 25.65 6.23
N LYS A 19 -6.99 25.59 7.52
CA LYS A 19 -5.63 25.85 8.01
C LYS A 19 -4.87 24.60 8.44
N ILE A 20 -5.49 23.43 8.36
CA ILE A 20 -4.88 22.18 8.80
C ILE A 20 -3.85 21.73 7.76
N THR A 21 -2.65 21.43 8.22
CA THR A 21 -1.55 20.94 7.36
C THR A 21 -1.23 19.46 7.60
N ASP A 22 -1.71 18.89 8.71
CA ASP A 22 -1.43 17.54 9.16
C ASP A 22 -2.74 16.91 9.64
N MET A 23 -3.15 15.84 8.98
CA MET A 23 -4.31 15.01 9.34
C MET A 23 -3.88 13.58 9.67
N SER A 24 -2.59 13.36 9.93
CA SER A 24 -2.08 12.04 10.24
C SER A 24 -2.75 11.44 11.48
N PHE A 25 -3.11 10.17 11.40
CA PHE A 25 -3.74 9.38 12.46
C PHE A 25 -5.07 9.92 13.02
N LEU A 26 -5.71 10.90 12.35
CA LEU A 26 -6.86 11.63 12.89
C LEU A 26 -8.06 10.73 13.26
N PHE A 27 -8.33 9.72 12.43
CA PHE A 27 -9.37 8.72 12.66
C PHE A 27 -8.80 7.29 12.70
N ALA A 28 -7.51 7.17 12.99
CA ALA A 28 -6.86 5.88 13.10
C ALA A 28 -7.43 5.07 14.28
N ASN A 29 -7.71 3.80 14.00
CA ASN A 29 -8.10 2.78 14.95
C ASN A 29 -7.01 1.70 15.00
N VAL A 30 -5.88 2.07 15.58
CA VAL A 30 -4.69 1.23 15.75
C VAL A 30 -4.82 0.26 16.93
N SER A 31 -4.19 -0.91 16.84
CA SER A 31 -4.28 -1.94 17.89
C SER A 31 -3.64 -1.52 19.22
N ASP A 32 -4.17 -2.04 20.34
CA ASP A 32 -3.64 -1.77 21.68
C ASP A 32 -2.16 -2.16 21.82
N ASP A 33 -1.73 -3.26 21.19
CA ASP A 33 -0.35 -3.72 21.28
C ASP A 33 0.62 -2.84 20.50
N PHE A 34 0.21 -2.39 19.31
CA PHE A 34 0.94 -1.37 18.55
C PHE A 34 1.07 -0.08 19.37
N CYS A 35 -0.02 0.37 19.98
CA CYS A 35 -0.02 1.56 20.82
C CYS A 35 0.86 1.43 22.07
N LYS A 36 0.88 0.28 22.73
CA LYS A 36 1.82 0.01 23.84
C LYS A 36 3.27 0.14 23.38
N GLY A 37 3.60 -0.43 22.21
CA GLY A 37 4.93 -0.30 21.61
C GLY A 37 5.31 1.16 21.37
N ALA A 38 4.43 1.91 20.69
CA ALA A 38 4.62 3.34 20.40
C ALA A 38 4.83 4.19 21.67
N MET A 39 4.03 3.96 22.71
CA MET A 39 4.11 4.72 23.95
C MET A 39 5.37 4.38 24.77
N ASN A 40 5.86 3.15 24.69
CA ASN A 40 7.04 2.67 25.41
C ASN A 40 8.36 2.87 24.65
N ALA A 41 8.31 3.28 23.38
CA ALA A 41 9.50 3.55 22.58
C ALA A 41 10.39 4.61 23.24
N SER A 42 11.68 4.30 23.35
CA SER A 42 12.75 5.20 23.76
C SER A 42 12.89 6.38 22.78
N GLU A 43 13.58 7.43 23.22
CA GLU A 43 13.81 8.61 22.38
C GLU A 43 14.58 8.26 21.10
N SER A 44 15.61 7.40 21.19
CA SER A 44 16.35 6.94 20.01
C SER A 44 15.49 6.14 19.04
N GLU A 45 14.55 5.33 19.54
CA GLU A 45 13.62 4.59 18.68
C GLU A 45 12.66 5.55 17.98
N ARG A 46 12.11 6.54 18.68
CA ARG A 46 11.23 7.56 18.09
C ARG A 46 11.94 8.37 17.02
N GLU A 47 13.20 8.74 17.23
CA GLU A 47 14.00 9.45 16.21
C GLU A 47 14.26 8.58 14.98
N ASN A 48 14.43 7.27 15.15
CA ASN A 48 14.55 6.36 14.01
C ASN A 48 13.24 6.24 13.23
N VAL A 49 12.10 6.19 13.92
CA VAL A 49 10.76 6.20 13.30
C VAL A 49 10.51 7.49 12.53
N LYS A 50 10.86 8.65 13.10
CA LYS A 50 10.78 9.95 12.40
C LYS A 50 11.64 10.00 11.14
N LYS A 51 12.86 9.44 11.19
CA LYS A 51 13.74 9.33 10.01
C LYS A 51 13.17 8.43 8.92
N ALA A 52 12.38 7.43 9.30
CA ALA A 52 11.66 6.57 8.34
C ALA A 52 10.47 7.30 7.69
N GLY A 53 10.11 8.50 8.16
CA GLY A 53 9.04 9.32 7.60
C GLY A 53 7.75 9.28 8.41
N LEU A 54 7.63 8.42 9.43
CA LEU A 54 6.41 8.28 10.22
C LEU A 54 6.20 9.42 11.23
N ASN A 55 4.97 9.90 11.32
CA ASN A 55 4.57 10.91 12.31
C ASN A 55 4.30 10.29 13.69
N VAL A 56 5.38 9.87 14.36
CA VAL A 56 5.33 9.18 15.67
C VAL A 56 4.62 9.99 16.75
N ASP A 57 4.66 11.33 16.67
CA ASP A 57 4.03 12.21 17.66
C ASP A 57 2.50 12.18 17.50
N SER A 58 1.98 12.26 16.26
CA SER A 58 0.57 12.07 15.95
C SER A 58 0.08 10.65 16.27
N MET A 59 0.89 9.64 15.98
CA MET A 59 0.61 8.24 16.33
C MET A 59 0.44 8.05 17.84
N ILE A 60 1.39 8.55 18.65
CA ILE A 60 1.31 8.49 20.12
C ILE A 60 0.09 9.28 20.62
N TYR A 61 -0.22 10.43 20.01
CA TYR A 61 -1.39 11.22 20.36
C TYR A 61 -2.69 10.44 20.11
N SER A 62 -2.82 9.82 18.93
CA SER A 62 -3.97 8.98 18.56
C SER A 62 -4.13 7.78 19.49
N CYS A 63 -3.03 7.09 19.81
CA CYS A 63 -3.02 5.99 20.79
C CYS A 63 -3.50 6.40 22.19
N LYS A 64 -3.21 7.64 22.62
CA LYS A 64 -3.69 8.18 23.91
C LYS A 64 -5.15 8.63 23.85
N ASN A 65 -5.66 8.91 22.65
CA ASN A 65 -6.99 9.49 22.42
C ASN A 65 -7.71 8.74 21.29
N PRO A 66 -7.95 7.42 21.42
CA PRO A 66 -8.50 6.63 20.33
C PRO A 66 -9.89 7.13 19.95
N VAL A 67 -10.07 7.45 18.67
CA VAL A 67 -11.34 7.92 18.12
C VAL A 67 -12.05 6.76 17.43
N LYS A 68 -13.10 6.22 18.06
CA LYS A 68 -13.99 5.25 17.42
C LYS A 68 -15.19 5.99 16.82
N ARG A 69 -15.10 6.29 15.53
CA ARG A 69 -16.13 7.01 14.78
C ARG A 69 -16.76 6.10 13.74
N LYS A 70 -18.10 6.09 13.67
CA LYS A 70 -18.87 5.35 12.66
C LYS A 70 -19.51 6.27 11.64
N ASP A 71 -20.02 7.42 12.08
CA ASP A 71 -20.59 8.44 11.21
C ASP A 71 -19.55 9.49 10.82
N PHE A 72 -19.29 9.58 9.51
CA PHE A 72 -18.36 10.52 8.90
C PHE A 72 -19.09 11.52 7.97
N SER A 73 -20.42 11.61 8.08
CA SER A 73 -21.20 12.57 7.28
C SER A 73 -20.69 14.00 7.49
N GLY A 74 -20.55 14.75 6.39
CA GLY A 74 -20.03 16.11 6.38
C GLY A 74 -18.53 16.20 6.12
N ILE A 75 -17.77 15.11 6.19
CA ILE A 75 -16.32 15.11 5.92
C ILE A 75 -15.99 15.51 4.47
N GLU A 76 -16.91 15.26 3.52
CA GLU A 76 -16.79 15.62 2.11
C GLU A 76 -16.71 17.14 1.88
N SER A 77 -17.12 17.94 2.88
CA SER A 77 -17.10 19.41 2.86
C SER A 77 -15.76 20.01 3.30
N TRP A 78 -14.84 19.21 3.84
CA TRP A 78 -13.57 19.69 4.36
C TRP A 78 -12.68 20.31 3.28
N ASP A 79 -12.09 21.46 3.62
CA ASP A 79 -11.02 22.06 2.82
C ASP A 79 -9.67 21.46 3.24
N VAL A 80 -9.26 20.43 2.51
CA VAL A 80 -7.96 19.77 2.71
C VAL A 80 -6.84 20.36 1.85
N SER A 81 -7.07 21.52 1.21
CA SER A 81 -6.12 22.08 0.23
C SER A 81 -4.77 22.47 0.82
N ASN A 82 -4.68 22.68 2.14
CA ASN A 82 -3.42 22.96 2.84
C ASN A 82 -2.76 21.75 3.49
N VAL A 83 -3.42 20.58 3.46
CA VAL A 83 -2.92 19.35 4.07
C VAL A 83 -1.72 18.83 3.29
N ARG A 84 -0.67 18.45 4.03
CA ARG A 84 0.58 17.89 3.52
C ARG A 84 0.77 16.44 3.96
N ASP A 85 0.24 16.08 5.12
CA ASP A 85 0.39 14.77 5.74
C ASP A 85 -1.00 14.16 6.01
N MET A 86 -1.26 12.99 5.43
CA MET A 86 -2.47 12.18 5.63
C MET A 86 -2.13 10.76 6.09
N GLN A 87 -0.95 10.54 6.67
CA GLN A 87 -0.53 9.22 7.14
C GLN A 87 -1.58 8.58 8.05
N SER A 88 -1.98 7.34 7.78
CA SER A 88 -2.89 6.57 8.63
C SER A 88 -4.21 7.26 8.98
N MET A 89 -4.67 8.27 8.21
CA MET A 89 -5.80 9.09 8.59
C MET A 89 -7.07 8.27 8.89
N PHE A 90 -7.31 7.19 8.13
CA PHE A 90 -8.42 6.27 8.29
C PHE A 90 -7.97 4.82 8.55
N GLU A 91 -6.76 4.63 9.08
CA GLU A 91 -6.24 3.30 9.40
C GLU A 91 -7.20 2.56 10.35
N GLY A 92 -7.59 1.32 10.02
CA GLY A 92 -8.51 0.51 10.82
C GLY A 92 -9.94 1.05 10.93
N ALA A 93 -10.32 2.06 10.13
CA ALA A 93 -11.68 2.58 10.07
C ALA A 93 -12.56 1.65 9.20
N GLU A 94 -12.81 0.43 9.69
CA GLU A 94 -13.42 -0.67 8.93
C GLU A 94 -14.72 -0.30 8.19
N SER A 95 -15.57 0.56 8.78
CA SER A 95 -16.84 1.00 8.19
C SER A 95 -16.77 2.30 7.39
N PHE A 96 -15.59 2.91 7.23
CA PHE A 96 -15.43 4.16 6.50
C PHE A 96 -15.70 3.98 5.00
N ASN A 97 -16.60 4.78 4.44
CA ASN A 97 -16.96 4.72 3.01
C ASN A 97 -17.53 6.05 2.48
N GLN A 98 -17.03 7.20 2.97
CA GLN A 98 -17.54 8.51 2.58
C GLN A 98 -16.91 9.03 1.29
N PRO A 99 -17.65 9.82 0.46
CA PRO A 99 -17.13 10.33 -0.79
C PRO A 99 -16.04 11.39 -0.55
N LEU A 100 -14.83 11.12 -1.03
CA LEU A 100 -13.67 12.02 -0.90
C LEU A 100 -13.19 12.63 -2.23
N ASN A 101 -13.84 12.30 -3.35
CA ASN A 101 -13.37 12.69 -4.68
C ASN A 101 -13.39 14.22 -4.94
N SER A 102 -14.07 14.99 -4.07
CA SER A 102 -14.09 16.47 -4.09
C SER A 102 -12.84 17.09 -3.45
N TRP A 103 -12.08 16.34 -2.66
CA TRP A 103 -10.94 16.84 -1.91
C TRP A 103 -9.79 17.29 -2.82
N ASN A 104 -9.24 18.47 -2.54
CA ASN A 104 -8.05 18.96 -3.20
C ASN A 104 -6.79 18.44 -2.50
N VAL A 105 -6.31 17.26 -2.88
CA VAL A 105 -5.11 16.65 -2.30
C VAL A 105 -3.78 17.09 -2.95
N SER A 106 -3.79 18.13 -3.79
CA SER A 106 -2.61 18.50 -4.61
C SER A 106 -1.37 18.92 -3.81
N ASN A 107 -1.53 19.30 -2.54
CA ASN A 107 -0.42 19.65 -1.64
C ASN A 107 0.06 18.49 -0.75
N VAL A 108 -0.65 17.35 -0.77
CA VAL A 108 -0.31 16.18 0.03
C VAL A 108 1.01 15.57 -0.45
N ARG A 109 1.87 15.26 0.50
CA ARG A 109 3.19 14.65 0.33
C ARG A 109 3.21 13.20 0.82
N ASP A 110 2.36 12.88 1.78
CA ASP A 110 2.36 11.60 2.47
C ASP A 110 0.94 11.03 2.62
N MET A 111 0.76 9.80 2.14
CA MET A 111 -0.47 9.01 2.22
C MET A 111 -0.19 7.60 2.74
N TRP A 112 0.92 7.40 3.46
CA TRP A 112 1.25 6.10 4.07
C TRP A 112 0.05 5.57 4.86
N SER A 113 -0.38 4.34 4.60
CA SER A 113 -1.46 3.65 5.33
C SER A 113 -2.80 4.41 5.43
N MET A 114 -3.05 5.41 4.58
CA MET A 114 -4.20 6.30 4.73
C MET A 114 -5.54 5.55 4.85
N PHE A 115 -5.71 4.44 4.11
CA PHE A 115 -6.90 3.58 4.12
C PHE A 115 -6.56 2.13 4.53
N GLU A 116 -5.44 1.91 5.23
CA GLU A 116 -5.08 0.56 5.69
C GLU A 116 -6.18 0.02 6.62
N GLY A 117 -6.71 -1.18 6.36
CA GLY A 117 -7.79 -1.77 7.15
C GLY A 117 -9.15 -1.05 7.05
N ALA A 118 -9.33 -0.08 6.14
CA ALA A 118 -10.62 0.52 5.85
C ALA A 118 -11.46 -0.42 4.96
N GLU A 119 -11.86 -1.56 5.53
CA GLU A 119 -12.38 -2.72 4.77
C GLU A 119 -13.57 -2.41 3.85
N SER A 120 -14.44 -1.48 4.25
CA SER A 120 -15.65 -1.09 3.50
C SER A 120 -15.41 0.02 2.48
N PHE A 121 -14.23 0.64 2.44
CA PHE A 121 -13.97 1.81 1.60
C PHE A 121 -13.98 1.45 0.12
N ASN A 122 -14.86 2.08 -0.66
CA ASN A 122 -14.98 1.85 -2.10
C ASN A 122 -15.51 3.09 -2.83
N GLN A 123 -14.97 4.27 -2.50
CA GLN A 123 -15.37 5.54 -3.12
C GLN A 123 -14.36 5.99 -4.18
N PRO A 124 -14.82 6.66 -5.25
CA PRO A 124 -13.94 7.09 -6.34
C PRO A 124 -12.91 8.12 -5.84
N LEU A 125 -11.68 8.00 -6.35
CA LEU A 125 -10.54 8.89 -6.08
C LEU A 125 -9.85 9.38 -7.37
N ASP A 126 -10.50 9.19 -8.51
CA ASP A 126 -9.94 9.42 -9.84
C ASP A 126 -9.63 10.90 -10.14
N LYS A 127 -10.23 11.83 -9.39
CA LYS A 127 -9.99 13.29 -9.52
C LYS A 127 -8.83 13.78 -8.68
N TRP A 128 -8.27 12.95 -7.81
CA TRP A 128 -7.16 13.35 -6.95
C TRP A 128 -5.89 13.61 -7.74
N ASN A 129 -5.27 14.77 -7.50
CA ASN A 129 -3.94 15.07 -8.02
C ASN A 129 -2.87 14.61 -7.02
N VAL A 130 -2.41 13.37 -7.18
CA VAL A 130 -1.38 12.77 -6.31
C VAL A 130 0.06 13.03 -6.77
N SER A 131 0.29 13.92 -7.76
CA SER A 131 1.62 14.15 -8.36
C SER A 131 2.67 14.72 -7.41
N ASN A 132 2.28 15.12 -6.20
CA ASN A 132 3.17 15.62 -5.15
C ASN A 132 3.45 14.62 -4.04
N VAL A 133 2.72 13.50 -3.99
CA VAL A 133 2.85 12.45 -3.00
C VAL A 133 4.15 11.68 -3.25
N LYS A 134 4.86 11.36 -2.16
CA LYS A 134 6.12 10.62 -2.15
C LYS A 134 5.97 9.24 -1.49
N TYR A 135 5.12 9.15 -0.48
CA TYR A 135 4.92 7.96 0.34
C TYR A 135 3.49 7.46 0.19
N MET A 136 3.32 6.22 -0.30
CA MET A 136 2.05 5.53 -0.50
C MET A 136 2.10 4.08 0.04
N ILE A 137 3.06 3.82 0.92
CA ILE A 137 3.27 2.51 1.55
C ILE A 137 1.95 2.10 2.23
N SER A 138 1.51 0.86 2.00
CA SER A 138 0.28 0.29 2.58
C SER A 138 -1.01 1.09 2.37
N MET A 139 -1.08 2.03 1.43
CA MET A 139 -2.21 2.98 1.35
C MET A 139 -3.59 2.32 1.32
N PHE A 140 -3.73 1.17 0.64
CA PHE A 140 -4.95 0.36 0.55
C PHE A 140 -4.76 -1.07 1.10
N ASN A 141 -3.77 -1.29 1.97
CA ASN A 141 -3.57 -2.59 2.61
C ASN A 141 -4.85 -2.98 3.38
N GLU A 142 -5.38 -4.18 3.18
CA GLU A 142 -6.63 -4.66 3.81
C GLU A 142 -7.89 -3.82 3.49
N ALA A 143 -7.85 -2.93 2.49
CA ALA A 143 -9.04 -2.25 1.97
C ALA A 143 -9.86 -3.21 1.08
N LYS A 144 -10.42 -4.27 1.68
CA LYS A 144 -10.98 -5.45 1.01
C LYS A 144 -12.01 -5.13 -0.09
N SER A 145 -12.85 -4.12 0.12
CA SER A 145 -13.91 -3.72 -0.81
C SER A 145 -13.46 -2.75 -1.91
N PHE A 146 -12.24 -2.20 -1.82
CA PHE A 146 -11.80 -1.13 -2.70
C PHE A 146 -11.59 -1.63 -4.13
N ASN A 147 -12.32 -1.05 -5.08
CA ASN A 147 -12.22 -1.41 -6.50
C ASN A 147 -12.54 -0.20 -7.41
N GLN A 148 -11.83 0.90 -7.21
CA GLN A 148 -12.06 2.17 -7.92
C GLN A 148 -10.90 2.53 -8.85
N PRO A 149 -11.16 3.22 -9.97
CA PRO A 149 -10.13 3.49 -10.97
C PRO A 149 -9.07 4.46 -10.44
N LEU A 150 -7.80 4.05 -10.58
CA LEU A 150 -6.62 4.83 -10.18
C LEU A 150 -5.64 5.10 -11.34
N ASN A 151 -5.95 4.64 -12.55
CA ASN A 151 -5.03 4.72 -13.70
C ASN A 151 -4.71 6.16 -14.16
N SER A 152 -5.45 7.16 -13.68
CA SER A 152 -5.18 8.59 -13.92
C SER A 152 -4.11 9.18 -13.01
N TRP A 153 -3.73 8.48 -11.94
CA TRP A 153 -2.80 8.98 -10.95
C TRP A 153 -1.38 9.09 -11.49
N ASN A 154 -0.73 10.21 -11.18
CA ASN A 154 0.69 10.40 -11.46
C ASN A 154 1.52 9.99 -10.23
N VAL A 155 2.01 8.75 -10.23
CA VAL A 155 2.84 8.16 -9.17
C VAL A 155 4.35 8.29 -9.42
N SER A 156 4.79 9.11 -10.39
CA SER A 156 6.20 9.19 -10.83
C SER A 156 7.22 9.71 -9.79
N LYS A 157 6.77 10.09 -8.60
CA LYS A 157 7.61 10.50 -7.45
C LYS A 157 7.65 9.47 -6.32
N VAL A 158 6.85 8.40 -6.41
CA VAL A 158 6.82 7.34 -5.40
C VAL A 158 8.05 6.46 -5.58
N GLU A 159 8.75 6.19 -4.48
CA GLU A 159 9.97 5.36 -4.45
C GLU A 159 9.76 4.02 -3.76
N ASN A 160 8.66 3.88 -3.00
CA ASN A 160 8.32 2.67 -2.26
C ASN A 160 6.80 2.42 -2.37
N MET A 161 6.43 1.21 -2.83
CA MET A 161 5.05 0.74 -2.98
C MET A 161 4.77 -0.51 -2.14
N TRP A 162 5.56 -0.72 -1.09
CA TRP A 162 5.42 -1.83 -0.15
C TRP A 162 3.98 -1.97 0.33
N SER A 163 3.41 -3.17 0.16
CA SER A 163 2.08 -3.56 0.64
C SER A 163 0.90 -2.69 0.16
N MET A 164 1.07 -1.87 -0.89
CA MET A 164 0.07 -0.85 -1.27
C MET A 164 -1.34 -1.41 -1.49
N PHE A 165 -1.47 -2.60 -2.07
CA PHE A 165 -2.74 -3.32 -2.28
C PHE A 165 -2.74 -4.72 -1.65
N ASN A 166 -1.89 -4.98 -0.65
CA ASN A 166 -1.93 -6.24 0.08
C ASN A 166 -3.33 -6.46 0.67
N ARG A 167 -3.91 -7.66 0.51
CA ARG A 167 -5.28 -8.00 0.96
C ARG A 167 -6.38 -7.05 0.45
N ALA A 168 -6.15 -6.27 -0.60
CA ALA A 168 -7.21 -5.53 -1.30
C ALA A 168 -7.99 -6.50 -2.22
N GLU A 169 -8.73 -7.42 -1.59
CA GLU A 169 -9.27 -8.64 -2.21
C GLU A 169 -10.12 -8.37 -3.47
N SER A 170 -10.89 -7.27 -3.49
CA SER A 170 -11.76 -6.90 -4.62
C SER A 170 -11.08 -6.08 -5.71
N PHE A 171 -9.85 -5.60 -5.48
CA PHE A 171 -9.20 -4.64 -6.38
C PHE A 171 -8.84 -5.31 -7.71
N ASN A 172 -9.38 -4.78 -8.81
CA ASN A 172 -9.11 -5.28 -10.17
C ASN A 172 -9.21 -4.15 -11.21
N GLN A 173 -8.54 -3.02 -10.94
CA GLN A 173 -8.54 -1.84 -11.82
C GLN A 173 -7.19 -1.68 -12.54
N PRO A 174 -7.19 -1.17 -13.78
CA PRO A 174 -5.96 -1.02 -14.55
C PRO A 174 -5.00 -0.01 -13.91
N LEU A 175 -3.70 -0.33 -13.97
CA LEU A 175 -2.60 0.49 -13.47
C LEU A 175 -1.48 0.66 -14.53
N ASP A 176 -1.75 0.29 -15.78
CA ASP A 176 -0.79 0.24 -16.89
C ASP A 176 -0.18 1.61 -17.26
N LYS A 177 -0.81 2.71 -16.84
CA LYS A 177 -0.32 4.08 -17.08
C LYS A 177 0.58 4.61 -15.97
N TRP A 178 0.74 3.87 -14.88
CA TRP A 178 1.60 4.29 -13.78
C TRP A 178 3.07 4.27 -14.18
N ASN A 179 3.75 5.40 -13.95
CA ASN A 179 5.20 5.46 -14.07
C ASN A 179 5.84 5.03 -12.75
N VAL A 180 6.24 3.76 -12.67
CA VAL A 180 6.88 3.14 -11.51
C VAL A 180 8.41 3.12 -11.59
N SER A 181 9.02 3.84 -12.54
CA SER A 181 10.47 3.77 -12.81
C SER A 181 11.37 4.21 -11.66
N LYS A 182 10.86 4.84 -10.60
CA LYS A 182 11.62 5.21 -9.41
C LYS A 182 11.43 4.28 -8.22
N VAL A 183 10.49 3.34 -8.33
CA VAL A 183 10.16 2.44 -7.24
C VAL A 183 11.31 1.47 -7.03
N LYS A 184 11.74 1.33 -5.78
CA LYS A 184 12.79 0.39 -5.35
C LYS A 184 12.24 -0.83 -4.64
N ASP A 185 11.06 -0.70 -4.03
CA ASP A 185 10.45 -1.74 -3.22
C ASP A 185 8.99 -1.93 -3.63
N MET A 186 8.66 -3.13 -4.10
CA MET A 186 7.31 -3.59 -4.44
C MET A 186 6.88 -4.80 -3.61
N SER A 187 7.55 -5.03 -2.48
CA SER A 187 7.28 -6.18 -1.63
C SER A 187 5.83 -6.16 -1.16
N TYR A 188 5.17 -7.31 -1.14
CA TYR A 188 3.76 -7.48 -0.78
C TYR A 188 2.75 -6.65 -1.60
N MET A 189 3.14 -5.95 -2.67
CA MET A 189 2.30 -4.93 -3.33
C MET A 189 0.88 -5.44 -3.69
N PHE A 190 0.76 -6.69 -4.15
CA PHE A 190 -0.51 -7.35 -4.48
C PHE A 190 -0.70 -8.69 -3.75
N ALA A 191 0.01 -8.90 -2.63
CA ALA A 191 -0.17 -10.11 -1.82
C ALA A 191 -1.64 -10.26 -1.41
N PHE A 192 -2.22 -11.44 -1.54
CA PHE A 192 -3.63 -11.75 -1.28
C PHE A 192 -4.67 -10.88 -2.03
N ALA A 193 -4.28 -10.09 -3.05
CA ALA A 193 -5.21 -9.36 -3.91
C ALA A 193 -5.90 -10.34 -4.89
N SER A 194 -6.78 -11.18 -4.35
CA SER A 194 -7.27 -12.40 -5.01
C SER A 194 -8.00 -12.16 -6.33
N SER A 195 -8.60 -10.98 -6.53
CA SER A 195 -9.30 -10.61 -7.78
C SER A 195 -8.41 -9.92 -8.82
N PHE A 196 -7.20 -9.50 -8.46
CA PHE A 196 -6.37 -8.66 -9.32
C PHE A 196 -5.85 -9.45 -10.53
N ASN A 197 -6.17 -8.97 -11.74
CA ASN A 197 -5.73 -9.59 -13.00
C ASN A 197 -5.64 -8.55 -14.12
N GLN A 198 -4.87 -7.48 -13.91
CA GLN A 198 -4.70 -6.37 -14.85
C GLN A 198 -3.28 -6.31 -15.41
N PRO A 199 -3.10 -5.87 -16.66
CA PRO A 199 -1.79 -5.86 -17.31
C PRO A 199 -0.84 -4.89 -16.61
N LEU A 200 0.41 -5.32 -16.43
CA LEU A 200 1.51 -4.55 -15.84
C LEU A 200 2.80 -4.64 -16.68
N ASP A 201 2.73 -5.24 -17.86
CA ASP A 201 3.86 -5.45 -18.77
C ASP A 201 4.50 -4.14 -19.27
N SER A 202 3.75 -3.03 -19.22
CA SER A 202 4.24 -1.68 -19.54
C SER A 202 5.10 -1.04 -18.44
N TRP A 203 5.12 -1.62 -17.23
CA TRP A 203 5.86 -1.04 -16.11
C TRP A 203 7.36 -1.14 -16.31
N ASN A 204 8.06 -0.03 -16.11
CA ASN A 204 9.51 -0.04 -16.00
C ASN A 204 9.92 -0.36 -14.55
N VAL A 205 10.24 -1.64 -14.30
CA VAL A 205 10.68 -2.13 -12.98
C VAL A 205 12.21 -2.20 -12.82
N SER A 206 12.98 -1.57 -13.73
CA SER A 206 14.44 -1.74 -13.76
C SER A 206 15.18 -1.22 -12.52
N ASN A 207 14.53 -0.42 -11.67
CA ASN A 207 15.11 0.10 -10.42
C ASN A 207 14.62 -0.63 -9.17
N VAL A 208 13.74 -1.63 -9.32
CA VAL A 208 13.22 -2.39 -8.19
C VAL A 208 14.31 -3.33 -7.66
N GLU A 209 14.51 -3.27 -6.35
CA GLU A 209 15.46 -4.08 -5.59
C GLU A 209 14.76 -5.23 -4.83
N SER A 210 13.48 -5.09 -4.47
CA SER A 210 12.71 -6.14 -3.78
C SER A 210 11.30 -6.32 -4.37
N MET A 211 10.94 -7.57 -4.62
CA MET A 211 9.61 -8.04 -5.04
C MET A 211 9.12 -9.20 -4.17
N GLU A 212 9.66 -9.35 -2.95
CA GLU A 212 9.24 -10.44 -2.05
C GLU A 212 7.73 -10.39 -1.84
N TRP A 213 7.08 -11.55 -1.89
CA TRP A 213 5.65 -11.72 -1.69
C TRP A 213 4.74 -10.92 -2.64
N MET A 214 5.25 -10.26 -3.68
CA MET A 214 4.51 -9.26 -4.47
C MET A 214 3.16 -9.78 -5.01
N PHE A 215 3.09 -11.04 -5.46
CA PHE A 215 1.86 -11.71 -5.93
C PHE A 215 1.52 -12.95 -5.08
N TYR A 216 2.00 -13.00 -3.83
CA TYR A 216 1.72 -14.11 -2.94
C TYR A 216 0.22 -14.31 -2.77
N GLN A 217 -0.31 -15.50 -3.07
CA GLN A 217 -1.74 -15.81 -3.07
C GLN A 217 -2.64 -14.86 -3.90
N ALA A 218 -2.10 -14.13 -4.88
CA ALA A 218 -2.87 -13.39 -5.87
C ALA A 218 -3.51 -14.37 -6.89
N SER A 219 -4.51 -15.11 -6.43
CA SER A 219 -4.98 -16.34 -7.06
C SER A 219 -5.51 -16.19 -8.49
N SER A 220 -6.03 -15.01 -8.86
CA SER A 220 -6.53 -14.73 -10.22
C SER A 220 -5.48 -14.15 -11.17
N PHE A 221 -4.31 -13.71 -10.68
CA PHE A 221 -3.33 -13.01 -11.50
C PHE A 221 -2.72 -13.95 -12.54
N ASN A 222 -2.84 -13.59 -13.82
CA ASN A 222 -2.28 -14.36 -14.94
C ASN A 222 -1.92 -13.46 -16.15
N GLN A 223 -1.39 -12.27 -15.88
CA GLN A 223 -0.96 -11.33 -16.92
C GLN A 223 0.54 -11.48 -17.20
N SER A 224 0.95 -11.22 -18.45
CA SER A 224 2.34 -11.36 -18.85
C SER A 224 3.23 -10.37 -18.10
N LEU A 225 4.41 -10.84 -17.68
CA LEU A 225 5.47 -10.05 -17.03
C LEU A 225 6.83 -10.26 -17.74
N ASP A 226 6.84 -10.92 -18.91
CA ASP A 226 8.07 -11.30 -19.62
C ASP A 226 8.83 -10.09 -20.18
N SER A 227 8.24 -8.90 -20.23
CA SER A 227 8.93 -7.67 -20.61
C SER A 227 9.74 -7.02 -19.47
N TRP A 228 9.57 -7.47 -18.24
CA TRP A 228 10.17 -6.84 -17.07
C TRP A 228 11.68 -7.04 -17.02
N ASN A 229 12.41 -5.93 -16.87
CA ASN A 229 13.83 -5.98 -16.54
C ASN A 229 14.01 -6.12 -15.03
N VAL A 230 14.20 -7.36 -14.57
CA VAL A 230 14.40 -7.69 -13.15
C VAL A 230 15.88 -7.77 -12.72
N SER A 231 16.81 -7.29 -13.55
CA SER A 231 18.25 -7.48 -13.30
C SER A 231 18.78 -6.82 -12.02
N ASN A 232 18.05 -5.87 -11.44
CA ASN A 232 18.43 -5.19 -10.19
C ASN A 232 17.73 -5.76 -8.94
N VAL A 233 16.80 -6.70 -9.11
CA VAL A 233 16.08 -7.32 -8.00
C VAL A 233 17.04 -8.23 -7.23
N LYS A 234 17.02 -8.10 -5.91
CA LYS A 234 17.80 -8.91 -4.96
C LYS A 234 16.92 -9.91 -4.21
N ASN A 235 15.64 -9.61 -4.01
CA ASN A 235 14.74 -10.49 -3.27
C ASN A 235 13.44 -10.75 -4.05
N MET A 236 13.13 -12.03 -4.27
CA MET A 236 11.90 -12.53 -4.89
C MET A 236 11.25 -13.64 -4.03
N GLU A 237 11.61 -13.72 -2.75
CA GLU A 237 11.05 -14.68 -1.80
C GLU A 237 9.51 -14.71 -1.90
N TRP A 238 8.94 -15.90 -2.13
CA TRP A 238 7.49 -16.17 -2.17
C TRP A 238 6.69 -15.35 -3.19
N MET A 239 7.34 -14.70 -4.17
CA MET A 239 6.69 -13.73 -5.08
C MET A 239 5.43 -14.27 -5.76
N PHE A 240 5.42 -15.51 -6.25
CA PHE A 240 4.27 -16.16 -6.89
C PHE A 240 3.73 -17.34 -6.09
N ASN A 241 4.10 -17.47 -4.82
CA ASN A 241 3.66 -18.61 -4.02
C ASN A 241 2.13 -18.56 -3.83
N GLY A 242 1.44 -19.63 -4.21
CA GLY A 242 -0.03 -19.69 -4.19
C GLY A 242 -0.73 -18.83 -5.24
N ALA A 243 -0.02 -18.25 -6.23
CA ALA A 243 -0.61 -17.58 -7.39
C ALA A 243 -1.19 -18.62 -8.37
N LYS A 244 -2.33 -19.21 -7.98
CA LYS A 244 -2.90 -20.44 -8.58
C LYS A 244 -3.16 -20.37 -10.09
N SER A 245 -3.41 -19.18 -10.63
CA SER A 245 -3.67 -18.98 -12.06
C SER A 245 -2.42 -18.61 -12.87
N PHE A 246 -1.31 -18.25 -12.22
CA PHE A 246 -0.16 -17.67 -12.89
C PHE A 246 0.65 -18.73 -13.64
N ASN A 247 0.57 -18.69 -14.97
CA ASN A 247 1.27 -19.64 -15.86
C ASN A 247 1.85 -18.92 -17.10
N GLN A 248 2.37 -17.71 -16.91
CA GLN A 248 2.97 -16.91 -17.97
C GLN A 248 4.48 -17.20 -18.09
N PRO A 249 5.07 -17.07 -19.30
CA PRO A 249 6.51 -17.24 -19.47
C PRO A 249 7.29 -16.15 -18.72
N LEU A 250 8.43 -16.55 -18.14
CA LEU A 250 9.42 -15.65 -17.51
C LEU A 250 10.85 -15.96 -18.01
N ASP A 251 10.97 -16.58 -19.19
CA ASP A 251 12.25 -17.07 -19.74
C ASP A 251 13.25 -15.94 -20.03
N SER A 252 12.74 -14.73 -20.26
CA SER A 252 13.53 -13.53 -20.55
C SER A 252 14.20 -12.90 -19.32
N TRP A 253 13.77 -13.27 -18.11
CA TRP A 253 14.22 -12.63 -16.88
C TRP A 253 15.69 -12.92 -16.60
N ASN A 254 16.47 -11.85 -16.39
CA ASN A 254 17.82 -11.97 -15.85
C ASN A 254 17.78 -11.91 -14.32
N VAL A 255 17.90 -13.06 -13.67
CA VAL A 255 17.82 -13.19 -12.21
C VAL A 255 19.19 -13.39 -11.53
N SER A 256 20.29 -13.07 -12.21
CA SER A 256 21.65 -13.34 -11.69
C SER A 256 21.97 -12.63 -10.37
N ASN A 257 21.31 -11.51 -10.10
CA ASN A 257 21.52 -10.66 -8.91
C ASN A 257 20.56 -10.98 -7.76
N VAL A 258 19.60 -11.88 -7.94
CA VAL A 258 18.61 -12.19 -6.92
C VAL A 258 19.23 -13.12 -5.87
N GLU A 259 19.37 -12.62 -4.66
CA GLU A 259 20.00 -13.29 -3.50
C GLU A 259 19.04 -14.24 -2.77
N ASN A 260 17.72 -14.01 -2.85
CA ASN A 260 16.70 -14.85 -2.23
C ASN A 260 15.53 -15.12 -3.21
N MET A 261 15.23 -16.41 -3.43
CA MET A 261 14.13 -16.91 -4.28
C MET A 261 13.32 -17.99 -3.57
N ASP A 262 13.38 -18.06 -2.24
CA ASP A 262 12.78 -19.14 -1.48
C ASP A 262 11.28 -19.24 -1.81
N ASP A 263 10.84 -20.46 -2.10
CA ASP A 263 9.45 -20.81 -2.40
C ASP A 263 8.78 -19.96 -3.51
N ILE A 264 9.51 -19.27 -4.41
CA ILE A 264 8.95 -18.33 -5.39
C ILE A 264 7.75 -18.88 -6.18
N PHE A 265 7.78 -20.16 -6.59
CA PHE A 265 6.72 -20.81 -7.37
C PHE A 265 5.89 -21.83 -6.59
N LYS A 266 6.09 -21.97 -5.29
CA LYS A 266 5.36 -22.97 -4.48
C LYS A 266 3.85 -22.78 -4.62
N ASP A 267 3.12 -23.88 -4.76
CA ASP A 267 1.66 -23.87 -4.95
C ASP A 267 1.15 -23.00 -6.14
N SER A 268 1.99 -22.81 -7.16
CA SER A 268 1.65 -22.19 -8.46
C SER A 268 1.92 -23.16 -9.63
N PRO A 269 1.29 -22.96 -10.81
CA PRO A 269 1.58 -23.76 -12.01
C PRO A 269 3.05 -23.78 -12.42
N LEU A 270 3.81 -22.70 -12.15
CA LEU A 270 5.23 -22.61 -12.49
C LEU A 270 6.12 -23.51 -11.61
N ARG A 271 5.60 -24.13 -10.54
CA ARG A 271 6.34 -25.17 -9.81
C ARG A 271 6.66 -26.37 -10.70
N ASP A 272 5.69 -26.77 -11.51
CA ASP A 272 5.78 -27.95 -12.37
C ASP A 272 6.30 -27.61 -13.77
N ASN A 273 6.25 -26.32 -14.15
CA ASN A 273 6.75 -25.81 -15.42
C ASN A 273 7.54 -24.50 -15.21
N PRO A 274 8.69 -24.55 -14.52
CA PRO A 274 9.45 -23.35 -14.20
C PRO A 274 10.16 -22.76 -15.44
N PRO A 275 10.59 -21.48 -15.39
CA PRO A 275 11.39 -20.86 -16.45
C PRO A 275 12.74 -21.57 -16.65
N LYS A 276 13.30 -21.48 -17.86
CA LYS A 276 14.55 -22.19 -18.23
C LYS A 276 15.75 -21.87 -17.34
N TRP A 277 15.79 -20.69 -16.73
CA TRP A 277 16.87 -20.27 -15.85
C TRP A 277 16.79 -20.90 -14.44
N TRP A 278 15.66 -21.50 -14.06
CA TRP A 278 15.36 -21.94 -12.69
C TRP A 278 16.37 -22.96 -12.14
N GLU A 279 16.56 -24.08 -12.85
CA GLU A 279 17.43 -25.17 -12.40
C GLU A 279 18.87 -24.69 -12.19
N LYS A 280 19.40 -23.96 -13.18
CA LYS A 280 20.75 -23.39 -13.12
C LYS A 280 20.89 -22.44 -11.92
N ARG A 281 19.87 -21.62 -11.66
CA ARG A 281 19.94 -20.64 -10.57
C ARG A 281 19.91 -21.32 -9.20
N LEU A 282 19.09 -22.35 -9.01
CA LEU A 282 19.08 -23.14 -7.77
C LEU A 282 20.45 -23.76 -7.47
N GLU A 283 21.13 -24.29 -8.49
CA GLU A 283 22.48 -24.83 -8.34
C GLU A 283 23.50 -23.75 -7.93
N GLU A 284 23.41 -22.55 -8.50
CA GLU A 284 24.27 -21.41 -8.16
C GLU A 284 24.08 -20.95 -6.71
N MET A 285 22.85 -20.94 -6.20
CA MET A 285 22.52 -20.48 -4.85
C MET A 285 22.81 -21.51 -3.75
N SER A 286 22.99 -22.79 -4.12
CA SER A 286 23.30 -23.88 -3.17
C SER A 286 24.78 -24.00 -2.79
N LYS A 287 25.66 -23.19 -3.40
CA LYS A 287 27.13 -23.22 -3.23
C LYS A 287 27.61 -22.07 -2.37
#